data_AF-W7QDW1-F1
#
_entry.id   AF-W7QDW1-F1
#
_cell.length_a   1.000
_cell.length_b   1.000
_cell.length_c   1.000
_cell.angle_alpha   90.00
_cell.angle_beta   90.00
_cell.angle_gamma   90.00
#
_symmetry.space_group_name_H-M   'P 1'
#
loop_
_entity.id
_entity.type
_entity.pdbx_description
1 polymer ?
#
loop_
_entity_poly.entity_id
_entity_poly.type
_entity_poly.pdbx_seq_one_letter_code
_entity_poly.pdbx_strand_id
1 'polypeptide(L)' 'MTVMTAAAIEDFLDEIFPQRAGTIEGVGHMRATMSLAIEDEHLRPGASVSGPTLMGLADVCLYVAILARSARSPWP' A
#
# COMPACT_ATOMS: atom_id res chain seq x y z
N MET A 1 1.45 -19.45 -1.25
CA MET A 1 0.08 -18.97 -0.94
C MET A 1 0.22 -17.71 -0.10
N THR A 2 -0.64 -16.72 -0.33
CA THR A 2 -0.82 -15.57 0.57
C THR A 2 -1.61 -16.02 1.79
N VAL A 3 -1.29 -15.49 2.97
CA VAL A 3 -1.95 -15.88 4.22
C VAL A 3 -3.03 -14.89 4.64
N MET A 4 -2.88 -13.61 4.28
CA MET A 4 -3.91 -12.58 4.42
C MET A 4 -4.56 -12.26 3.06
N THR A 5 -5.85 -11.93 3.08
CA THR A 5 -6.58 -11.42 1.90
C THR A 5 -6.33 -9.93 1.74
N ALA A 6 -6.50 -9.38 0.52
CA ALA A 6 -6.34 -7.95 0.27
C ALA A 6 -7.24 -7.10 1.18
N ALA A 7 -8.52 -7.47 1.33
CA ALA A 7 -9.47 -6.78 2.20
C ALA A 7 -9.03 -6.76 3.67
N ALA A 8 -8.54 -7.89 4.21
CA ALA A 8 -8.07 -7.93 5.60
C ALA A 8 -6.82 -7.06 5.82
N ILE A 9 -5.98 -6.91 4.80
CA ILE A 9 -4.83 -6.00 4.85
C ILE A 9 -5.32 -4.56 4.78
N GLU A 10 -6.30 -4.25 3.93
CA GLU A 10 -6.86 -2.91 3.78
C GLU A 10 -7.50 -2.42 5.08
N ASP A 11 -8.37 -3.22 5.70
CA ASP A 11 -8.98 -2.92 7.01
C ASP A 11 -7.91 -2.65 8.08
N PHE A 12 -6.86 -3.48 8.11
CA PHE A 12 -5.76 -3.31 9.06
C PHE A 12 -4.99 -2.00 8.83
N LEU A 13 -4.72 -1.67 7.57
CA LEU A 13 -4.01 -0.44 7.23
C LEU A 13 -4.86 0.81 7.47
N ASP A 14 -6.18 0.74 7.27
CA ASP A 14 -7.11 1.82 7.61
C ASP A 14 -7.13 2.10 9.13
N GLU A 15 -7.04 1.07 9.95
CA GLU A 15 -6.99 1.20 11.42
C GLU A 15 -5.68 1.84 11.91
N ILE A 16 -4.54 1.33 11.44
CA ILE A 16 -3.22 1.73 11.98
C ILE A 16 -2.62 2.94 11.24
N PHE A 17 -2.92 3.08 9.95
CA PHE A 17 -2.39 4.11 9.06
C PHE A 17 -3.53 4.77 8.27
N PRO A 18 -4.45 5.50 8.93
CA PRO A 18 -5.59 6.12 8.25
C PRO A 18 -5.19 7.16 7.18
N GLN A 19 -3.92 7.59 7.16
CA GLN A 19 -3.35 8.52 6.18
C GLN A 19 -2.45 7.83 5.13
N ARG A 20 -2.48 6.50 5.00
CA ARG A 20 -1.64 5.79 4.02
C ARG A 20 -1.94 6.26 2.59
N ALA A 21 -0.94 6.13 1.71
CA ALA A 21 -1.12 6.37 0.30
C ALA A 21 -1.64 5.13 -0.44
N GLY A 22 -2.64 5.35 -1.30
CA GLY A 22 -3.05 4.41 -2.33
C GLY A 22 -4.00 3.29 -1.90
N THR A 23 -4.45 2.53 -2.89
CA THR A 23 -5.44 1.45 -2.78
C THR A 23 -4.82 0.13 -3.22
N ILE A 24 -5.25 -0.97 -2.59
CA ILE A 24 -4.75 -2.31 -2.95
C ILE A 24 -5.53 -2.84 -4.16
N GLU A 25 -4.84 -3.04 -5.28
CA GLU A 25 -5.42 -3.63 -6.50
C GLU A 25 -5.33 -5.16 -6.49
N GLY A 26 -4.34 -5.72 -5.79
CA GLY A 26 -4.19 -7.16 -5.68
C GLY A 26 -2.94 -7.59 -4.94
N VAL A 27 -3.02 -8.78 -4.37
CA VAL A 27 -1.97 -9.37 -3.54
C VAL A 27 -1.70 -10.78 -4.02
N GLY A 28 -0.42 -11.14 -4.16
CA GLY A 28 0.04 -12.42 -4.69
C GLY A 28 1.28 -12.93 -3.97
N HIS A 29 1.88 -14.00 -4.51
CA HIS A 29 3.08 -14.59 -3.93
C HIS A 29 4.26 -13.59 -3.98
N MET A 30 4.64 -13.03 -2.82
CA MET A 30 5.74 -12.06 -2.69
C MET A 30 5.53 -10.81 -3.56
N ARG A 31 4.27 -10.40 -3.74
CA ARG A 31 3.91 -9.30 -4.61
C ARG A 31 2.65 -8.61 -4.11
N ALA A 32 2.62 -7.29 -4.21
CA ALA A 32 1.42 -6.48 -4.14
C ALA A 32 1.35 -5.59 -5.39
N THR A 33 0.15 -5.18 -5.75
CA THR A 33 -0.10 -4.15 -6.75
C THR A 33 -0.99 -3.11 -6.09
N MET A 34 -0.58 -1.84 -6.17
CA MET A 34 -1.32 -0.72 -5.61
C MET A 34 -1.43 0.40 -6.64
N SER A 35 -2.48 1.21 -6.50
CA SER A 35 -2.70 2.42 -7.27
C SER A 35 -2.79 3.63 -6.34
N LEU A 36 -2.54 4.83 -6.86
CA LEU A 36 -2.77 6.09 -6.14
C LEU A 36 -3.44 7.06 -7.10
N ALA A 37 -4.58 7.62 -6.69
CA ALA A 37 -5.19 8.73 -7.39
C ALA A 37 -4.29 9.96 -7.28
N ILE A 38 -3.88 10.52 -8.41
CA ILE A 38 -2.96 11.67 -8.46
C ILE A 38 -3.78 12.96 -8.39
N GLU A 39 -3.35 13.87 -7.53
CA GLU A 39 -3.93 15.19 -7.29
C GLU A 39 -2.81 16.23 -7.34
N ASP A 40 -3.15 17.52 -7.36
CA ASP A 40 -2.16 18.59 -7.54
C ASP A 40 -1.06 18.57 -6.45
N GLU A 41 -1.39 18.16 -5.22
CA GLU A 41 -0.42 18.01 -4.12
C GLU A 41 0.64 16.92 -4.37
N HIS A 42 0.34 15.97 -5.25
CA HIS A 42 1.24 14.87 -5.62
C HIS A 42 2.22 15.24 -6.75
N LEU A 43 2.05 16.42 -7.37
CA LEU A 43 2.77 16.82 -8.56
C LEU A 43 3.96 17.73 -8.25
N ARG A 44 5.01 17.58 -9.06
CA ARG A 44 6.09 18.59 -9.17
C ARG A 44 5.74 19.61 -10.27
N PRO A 45 6.39 20.79 -10.31
CA PRO A 45 6.27 21.71 -11.43
C PRO A 45 6.49 20.98 -12.77
N GLY A 46 5.54 21.12 -13.70
CA GLY A 46 5.55 20.36 -14.96
C GLY A 46 4.68 19.09 -14.98
N ALA A 47 3.73 18.96 -14.03
CA ALA A 47 2.64 17.98 -14.05
C ALA A 47 3.06 16.48 -14.02
N SER A 48 4.17 16.18 -13.34
CA SER A 48 4.62 14.80 -13.14
C SER A 48 4.68 14.46 -11.65
N VAL A 49 4.49 13.19 -11.30
CA VAL A 49 4.44 12.73 -9.91
C VAL A 49 5.75 13.03 -9.19
N SER A 50 5.65 13.50 -7.94
CA SER A 50 6.80 13.81 -7.10
C SER A 50 7.55 12.53 -6.70
N GLY A 51 8.87 12.64 -6.52
CA GLY A 51 9.69 11.55 -5.97
C GLY A 51 9.21 11.06 -4.59
N PRO A 52 8.88 11.97 -3.65
CA PRO A 52 8.30 11.59 -2.36
C PRO A 52 6.99 10.80 -2.48
N THR A 53 6.08 11.19 -3.39
CA THR A 53 4.83 10.46 -3.62
C THR A 53 5.09 9.05 -4.15
N LEU A 54 5.99 8.90 -5.14
CA LEU A 54 6.36 7.59 -5.66
C LEU A 54 6.97 6.70 -4.58
N MET A 55 7.86 7.25 -3.75
CA MET A 55 8.50 6.50 -2.67
C MET A 55 7.49 6.12 -1.58
N GLY A 56 6.58 7.02 -1.20
CA GLY A 56 5.53 6.72 -0.22
C GLY A 56 4.63 5.57 -0.67
N LEU A 57 4.16 5.60 -1.93
CA LEU A 57 3.37 4.50 -2.48
C LEU A 57 4.17 3.19 -2.55
N ALA A 58 5.46 3.25 -2.93
CA ALA A 58 6.32 2.09 -2.99
C ALA A 58 6.56 1.44 -1.62
N ASP A 59 6.73 2.26 -0.57
CA ASP A 59 6.92 1.81 0.81
C ASP A 59 5.69 1.05 1.33
N VAL A 60 4.49 1.64 1.16
CA VAL A 60 3.23 0.98 1.55
C VAL A 60 3.00 -0.30 0.74
N CYS A 61 3.28 -0.28 -0.57
CA CYS A 61 3.14 -1.46 -1.43
C CYS A 61 4.07 -2.61 -1.01
N LEU A 62 5.31 -2.29 -0.63
CA LEU A 62 6.25 -3.27 -0.11
C LEU A 62 5.77 -3.83 1.24
N TYR A 63 5.27 -2.96 2.12
CA TYR A 63 4.70 -3.37 3.40
C TYR A 63 3.52 -4.34 3.21
N VAL A 64 2.60 -4.04 2.28
CA VAL A 64 1.48 -4.93 1.90
C VAL A 64 2.00 -6.28 1.40
N ALA A 65 3.02 -6.29 0.53
CA ALA A 65 3.58 -7.52 -0.02
C ALA A 65 4.20 -8.42 1.06
N ILE A 66 4.80 -7.81 2.10
CA ILE A 66 5.35 -8.51 3.27
C ILE A 66 4.21 -8.99 4.19
N LEU A 67 3.25 -8.12 4.52
CA LEU A 67 2.13 -8.43 5.42
C LEU A 67 1.30 -9.61 4.89
N ALA A 68 1.09 -9.66 3.57
CA ALA A 68 0.40 -10.74 2.88
C ALA A 68 0.98 -12.14 3.12
N ARG A 69 2.24 -12.23 3.57
CA ARG A 69 2.94 -13.48 3.86
C ARG A 69 2.90 -13.89 5.32
N SER A 70 2.53 -12.97 6.21
CA SER A 70 2.54 -13.20 7.65
C SER A 70 1.31 -13.99 8.06
N ALA A 71 1.51 -15.10 8.78
CA ALA A 71 0.46 -16.05 9.15
C ALA A 71 -0.31 -15.70 10.43
N ARG A 72 -0.18 -14.46 10.89
CA ARG A 72 -0.72 -14.03 12.18
C ARG A 72 -0.98 -12.54 12.10
N SER A 73 -2.13 -12.12 12.64
CA SER A 73 -2.37 -10.74 13.08
C SER A 73 -1.07 -10.18 13.68
N PRO A 74 -0.66 -8.96 13.34
CA PRO A 74 0.55 -8.37 13.90
C PRO A 74 0.46 -8.09 15.42
N TRP A 75 -0.67 -8.39 16.08
CA TRP A 75 -0.87 -8.15 17.52
C TRP A 75 -1.57 -9.31 18.25
N PRO A 76 -1.35 -9.48 19.57
CA PRO A 76 -1.94 -10.55 20.40
C PRO A 76 -3.46 -10.47 20.51
#